data_AF-A0A5B9QZX1-F1
#
_entry.id   AF-A0A5B9QZX1-F1
#
_cell.length_a   1.000
_cell.length_b   1.000
_cell.length_c   1.000
_cell.angle_alpha   90.00
_cell.angle_beta   90.00
_cell.angle_gamma   90.00
#
_symmetry.space_group_name_H-M   'P 1'
#
loop_
_entity.id
_entity.type
_entity.pdbx_description
1 polymer ?
#
loop_
_entity_poly.entity_id
_entity_poly.type
_entity_poly.pdbx_seq_one_letter_code
_entity_poly.pdbx_strand_id
1 'polypeptide(L)'
;MGKVFLSYCHDDQEEVQQIRDELSSRGFDVWWDDVLLGGQDWKQEVAEAIRESKAVVACFSQRVQERERTQLMPELREAITVLKQLPPGRSFLIPIRLSECVIPDLRIDATTSITDLHYIDLFPPESRPNSMSKLVSSLHAALGRKNSTESSGNVEQSPAGRPYRVGEDNLIDDATTNIVVRGDANAVADFVALLNATTGVPVRPPYDHGDGTFELMVATPLSSRQLSHLSEQCGVQVKSIDHLPRDFFEKFTYDLGVYLRSKNAKKKSDGK
;
A
#
# COMPACT_ATOMS: atom_id res chain seq x y z
N MET A 1 -18.45 0.53 13.08
CA MET A 1 -18.19 -0.19 11.82
C MET A 1 -17.49 0.78 10.88
N GLY A 2 -16.47 0.36 10.11
CA GLY A 2 -15.74 1.30 9.25
C GLY A 2 -16.36 1.36 7.86
N LYS A 3 -16.68 2.56 7.37
CA LYS A 3 -17.25 2.80 6.05
C LYS A 3 -16.15 2.82 4.98
N VAL A 4 -16.43 2.26 3.80
CA VAL A 4 -15.63 2.35 2.58
C VAL A 4 -16.32 3.33 1.65
N PHE A 5 -15.64 4.38 1.24
CA PHE A 5 -16.17 5.35 0.28
C PHE A 5 -15.74 4.97 -1.14
N LEU A 6 -16.67 4.89 -2.09
CA LEU A 6 -16.36 4.72 -3.51
C LEU A 6 -16.44 6.08 -4.22
N SER A 7 -15.30 6.53 -4.76
CA SER A 7 -15.18 7.76 -5.55
C SER A 7 -15.04 7.40 -7.01
N TYR A 8 -15.95 7.89 -7.88
CA TYR A 8 -16.02 7.47 -9.28
C TYR A 8 -16.63 8.56 -10.18
N CYS A 9 -16.47 8.41 -11.50
CA CYS A 9 -17.21 9.23 -12.46
C CYS A 9 -18.62 8.66 -12.63
N HIS A 10 -19.65 9.51 -12.72
CA HIS A 10 -21.04 9.06 -12.89
C HIS A 10 -21.24 8.09 -14.07
N ASP A 11 -20.49 8.24 -15.17
CA ASP A 11 -20.57 7.35 -16.33
C ASP A 11 -20.07 5.91 -16.05
N ASP A 12 -19.37 5.71 -14.94
CA ASP A 12 -18.90 4.39 -14.48
C ASP A 12 -19.87 3.75 -13.47
N GLN A 13 -21.05 4.35 -13.23
CA GLN A 13 -21.99 3.94 -12.18
C GLN A 13 -22.37 2.46 -12.25
N GLU A 14 -22.66 1.92 -13.43
CA GLU A 14 -23.04 0.50 -13.58
C GLU A 14 -21.93 -0.45 -13.13
N GLU A 15 -20.67 -0.13 -13.47
CA GLU A 15 -19.54 -0.97 -13.09
C GLU A 15 -19.22 -0.83 -11.59
N VAL A 16 -19.33 0.40 -11.06
CA VAL A 16 -19.09 0.67 -9.64
C VAL A 16 -20.19 0.09 -8.76
N GLN A 17 -21.43 -0.01 -9.26
CA GLN A 17 -22.52 -0.72 -8.58
C GLN A 17 -22.18 -2.19 -8.36
N GLN A 18 -21.63 -2.86 -9.37
CA GLN A 18 -21.21 -4.26 -9.23
C GLN A 18 -20.11 -4.41 -8.18
N ILE A 19 -19.15 -3.49 -8.15
CA ILE A 19 -18.09 -3.46 -7.12
C ILE A 19 -18.71 -3.26 -5.73
N ARG A 20 -19.65 -2.31 -5.60
CA ARG A 20 -20.36 -2.03 -4.35
C ARG A 20 -21.13 -3.25 -3.86
N ASP A 21 -21.85 -3.93 -4.73
CA ASP A 21 -22.65 -5.11 -4.39
C ASP A 21 -21.74 -6.26 -3.94
N GLU A 22 -20.64 -6.46 -4.65
CA GLU A 22 -19.65 -7.48 -4.29
C GLU A 22 -18.98 -7.18 -2.93
N LEU A 23 -18.56 -5.95 -2.69
CA LEU A 23 -18.00 -5.53 -1.40
C LEU A 23 -19.05 -5.64 -0.28
N SER A 24 -20.30 -5.24 -0.52
CA SER A 24 -21.39 -5.34 0.45
C SER A 24 -21.69 -6.80 0.80
N SER A 25 -21.67 -7.70 -0.19
CA SER A 25 -21.85 -9.15 0.02
C SER A 25 -20.74 -9.77 0.90
N ARG A 26 -19.57 -9.12 0.94
CA ARG A 26 -18.41 -9.50 1.77
C ARG A 26 -18.38 -8.76 3.12
N GLY A 27 -19.45 -8.04 3.49
CA GLY A 27 -19.61 -7.42 4.80
C GLY A 27 -18.91 -6.07 4.98
N PHE A 28 -18.53 -5.41 3.88
CA PHE A 28 -18.11 -4.01 3.92
C PHE A 28 -19.34 -3.08 3.97
N ASP A 29 -19.24 -2.03 4.78
CA ASP A 29 -20.22 -0.94 4.80
C ASP A 29 -19.78 0.08 3.75
N VAL A 30 -20.45 0.09 2.59
CA VAL A 30 -20.02 0.85 1.41
C VAL A 30 -20.90 2.09 1.24
N TRP A 31 -20.26 3.26 1.23
CA TRP A 31 -20.87 4.53 0.86
C TRP A 31 -20.55 4.83 -0.61
N TRP A 32 -21.58 5.15 -1.38
CA TRP A 32 -21.49 5.57 -2.77
C TRP A 32 -22.70 6.45 -3.13
N ASP A 33 -22.55 7.23 -4.19
CA ASP A 33 -23.31 8.46 -4.45
C ASP A 33 -24.71 8.28 -5.08
N ASP A 34 -25.37 7.15 -4.84
CA ASP A 34 -26.71 6.82 -5.41
C ASP A 34 -27.88 7.11 -4.43
N VAL A 35 -27.61 7.79 -3.30
CA VAL A 35 -28.52 7.79 -2.13
C VAL A 35 -29.09 9.16 -1.74
N LEU A 36 -28.79 10.25 -2.46
CA LEU A 36 -29.16 11.59 -1.97
C LEU A 36 -30.44 12.16 -2.60
N LEU A 37 -31.36 12.60 -1.74
CA LEU A 37 -32.63 13.26 -2.07
C LEU A 37 -32.38 14.73 -2.40
N GLY A 38 -33.13 15.30 -3.35
CA GLY A 38 -32.99 16.71 -3.74
C GLY A 38 -33.25 17.68 -2.59
N GLY A 39 -32.27 18.55 -2.26
CA GLY A 39 -32.40 19.64 -1.28
C GLY A 39 -31.24 19.81 -0.29
N GLN A 40 -30.29 18.86 -0.23
CA GLN A 40 -29.12 18.88 0.67
C GLN A 40 -27.91 19.59 0.03
N ASP A 41 -27.02 20.19 0.84
CA ASP A 41 -25.71 20.67 0.35
C ASP A 41 -24.80 19.48 0.09
N TRP A 42 -25.02 18.89 -1.08
CA TRP A 42 -24.32 17.75 -1.67
C TRP A 42 -22.81 17.73 -1.40
N LYS A 43 -22.14 18.89 -1.54
CA LYS A 43 -20.67 18.95 -1.42
C LYS A 43 -20.21 18.74 0.01
N GLN A 44 -21.00 19.20 0.98
CA GLN A 44 -20.67 19.05 2.38
C GLN A 44 -20.85 17.59 2.82
N GLU A 45 -21.93 16.93 2.40
CA GLU A 45 -22.22 15.54 2.77
C GLU A 45 -21.20 14.56 2.18
N VAL A 46 -20.79 14.76 0.92
CA VAL A 46 -19.73 13.98 0.29
C VAL A 46 -18.39 14.14 1.03
N ALA A 47 -18.03 15.37 1.39
CA ALA A 47 -16.79 15.63 2.11
C ALA A 47 -16.81 15.03 3.53
N GLU A 48 -17.94 15.11 4.23
CA GLU A 48 -18.14 14.46 5.53
C GLU A 48 -18.05 12.93 5.41
N ALA A 49 -18.69 12.33 4.41
CA ALA A 49 -18.61 10.89 4.15
C ALA A 49 -17.17 10.42 3.90
N ILE A 50 -16.37 11.19 3.15
CA ILE A 50 -14.93 10.92 2.95
C ILE A 50 -14.17 10.98 4.28
N ARG A 51 -14.40 12.00 5.11
CA ARG A 51 -13.72 12.16 6.41
C ARG A 51 -14.08 11.07 7.41
N GLU A 52 -15.32 10.59 7.40
CA GLU A 52 -15.78 9.51 8.27
C GLU A 52 -15.33 8.12 7.79
N SER A 53 -15.00 7.99 6.50
CA SER A 53 -14.58 6.72 5.91
C SER A 53 -13.26 6.23 6.52
N LYS A 54 -13.09 4.90 6.54
CA LYS A 54 -11.81 4.27 6.91
C LYS A 54 -10.95 3.96 5.70
N ALA A 55 -11.55 3.93 4.52
CA ALA A 55 -10.90 3.77 3.24
C ALA A 55 -11.71 4.48 2.16
N VAL A 56 -11.00 5.05 1.19
CA VAL A 56 -11.52 5.63 -0.04
C VAL A 56 -10.98 4.81 -1.20
N VAL A 57 -11.86 4.24 -2.00
CA VAL A 57 -11.51 3.59 -3.26
C VAL A 57 -11.74 4.60 -4.38
N ALA A 58 -10.66 5.00 -5.06
CA ALA A 58 -10.72 5.94 -6.17
C ALA A 58 -10.73 5.18 -7.49
N CYS A 59 -11.87 5.21 -8.19
CA CYS A 59 -12.11 4.49 -9.44
C CYS A 59 -11.72 5.35 -10.63
N PHE A 60 -10.64 4.98 -11.32
CA PHE A 60 -10.18 5.61 -12.55
C PHE A 60 -10.65 4.82 -13.77
N SER A 61 -11.02 5.52 -14.83
CA SER A 61 -11.39 4.94 -16.11
C SER A 61 -10.98 5.90 -17.24
N GLN A 62 -11.08 5.45 -18.49
CA GLN A 62 -10.86 6.32 -19.64
C GLN A 62 -11.84 7.50 -19.65
N ARG A 63 -13.07 7.31 -19.16
CA ARG A 63 -14.11 8.35 -19.07
C ARG A 63 -13.72 9.52 -18.15
N VAL A 64 -12.88 9.26 -17.15
CA VAL A 64 -12.32 10.31 -16.29
C VAL A 64 -11.43 11.26 -17.07
N GLN A 65 -10.72 10.77 -18.08
CA GLN A 65 -9.77 11.54 -18.89
C GLN A 65 -10.45 12.35 -19.99
N GLU A 66 -11.56 11.84 -20.51
CA GLU A 66 -12.31 12.46 -21.60
C GLU A 66 -13.10 13.71 -21.14
N ARG A 67 -13.22 13.92 -19.83
CA ARG A 67 -13.95 15.04 -19.24
C ARG A 67 -13.01 16.06 -18.60
N GLU A 68 -13.24 17.33 -18.90
CA GLU A 68 -12.52 18.45 -18.26
C GLU A 68 -12.86 18.58 -16.76
N ARG A 69 -14.08 18.17 -16.37
CA ARG A 69 -14.55 18.19 -14.97
C ARG A 69 -15.28 16.89 -14.63
N THR A 70 -14.87 16.27 -13.52
CA THR A 70 -15.48 15.06 -12.95
C THR A 70 -15.68 15.25 -11.44
N GLN A 71 -16.65 14.54 -10.86
CA GLN A 71 -16.89 14.49 -9.41
C GLN A 71 -15.71 13.87 -8.66
N LEU A 72 -15.02 12.90 -9.29
CA LEU A 72 -13.82 12.26 -8.79
C LEU A 72 -12.72 13.25 -8.38
N MET A 73 -12.49 14.33 -9.14
CA MET A 73 -11.37 15.25 -8.86
C MET A 73 -11.52 16.07 -7.56
N PRO A 74 -12.66 16.71 -7.27
CA PRO A 74 -12.91 17.31 -5.95
C PRO A 74 -12.83 16.30 -4.80
N GLU A 75 -13.43 15.13 -4.94
CA GLU A 75 -13.42 14.06 -3.92
C GLU A 75 -12.00 13.57 -3.63
N LEU A 76 -11.19 13.39 -4.67
CA LEU A 76 -9.81 12.94 -4.55
C LEU A 76 -8.94 13.96 -3.81
N ARG A 77 -9.16 15.26 -4.03
CA ARG A 77 -8.46 16.32 -3.28
C ARG A 77 -8.86 16.32 -1.80
N GLU A 78 -10.12 16.07 -1.49
CA GLU A 78 -10.58 15.93 -0.11
C GLU A 78 -9.97 14.67 0.55
N ALA A 79 -9.98 13.53 -0.14
CA ALA A 79 -9.37 12.29 0.34
C ALA A 79 -7.87 12.45 0.60
N ILE A 80 -7.13 13.16 -0.27
CA ILE A 80 -5.72 13.49 -0.04
C ILE A 80 -5.56 14.39 1.20
N THR A 81 -6.47 15.34 1.40
CA THR A 81 -6.45 16.23 2.58
C THR A 81 -6.65 15.45 3.88
N VAL A 82 -7.51 14.43 3.87
CA VAL A 82 -7.67 13.49 4.98
C VAL A 82 -6.42 12.61 5.14
N LEU A 83 -5.90 12.04 4.06
CA LEU A 83 -4.71 11.17 4.07
C LEU A 83 -3.50 11.85 4.71
N LYS A 84 -3.27 13.14 4.42
CA LYS A 84 -2.20 13.95 5.04
C LYS A 84 -2.26 14.05 6.56
N GLN A 85 -3.44 13.88 7.15
CA GLN A 85 -3.67 13.96 8.59
C GLN A 85 -3.54 12.59 9.28
N LEU A 86 -3.48 11.51 8.50
CA LEU A 86 -3.32 10.17 9.00
C LEU A 86 -1.84 9.83 9.20
N PRO A 87 -1.50 8.86 10.08
CA PRO A 87 -0.14 8.38 10.20
C PRO A 87 0.42 7.91 8.84
N PRO A 88 1.71 8.18 8.55
CA PRO A 88 2.35 7.71 7.33
C PRO A 88 2.19 6.20 7.13
N GLY A 89 2.02 5.78 5.87
CA GLY A 89 1.85 4.37 5.50
C GLY A 89 0.47 3.78 5.77
N ARG A 90 -0.50 4.58 6.25
CA ARG A 90 -1.88 4.11 6.39
C ARG A 90 -2.53 3.91 5.02
N SER A 91 -3.00 2.69 4.77
CA SER A 91 -3.86 2.39 3.62
C SER A 91 -5.22 3.06 3.83
N PHE A 92 -5.39 4.24 3.25
CA PHE A 92 -6.65 4.99 3.27
C PHE A 92 -7.13 5.28 1.85
N LEU A 93 -6.28 5.79 0.97
CA LEU A 93 -6.60 6.00 -0.44
C LEU A 93 -6.12 4.79 -1.26
N ILE A 94 -7.06 4.09 -1.92
CA ILE A 94 -6.80 2.89 -2.72
C ILE A 94 -7.21 3.18 -4.18
N PRO A 95 -6.25 3.48 -5.06
CA PRO A 95 -6.56 3.66 -6.48
C PRO A 95 -6.92 2.33 -7.14
N ILE A 96 -7.98 2.33 -7.94
CA ILE A 96 -8.30 1.22 -8.85
C ILE A 96 -8.53 1.75 -10.26
N ARG A 97 -8.24 0.93 -11.27
CA ARG A 97 -8.56 1.25 -12.66
C ARG A 97 -9.61 0.26 -13.19
N LEU A 98 -10.67 0.80 -13.76
CA LEU A 98 -11.78 0.07 -14.39
C LEU A 98 -11.51 -0.22 -15.87
N SER A 99 -10.68 0.61 -16.51
CA SER A 99 -10.22 0.43 -17.87
C SER A 99 -8.78 0.92 -18.01
N GLU A 100 -8.17 0.67 -19.17
CA GLU A 100 -6.85 1.23 -19.47
C GLU A 100 -6.90 2.75 -19.45
N CYS A 101 -6.23 3.36 -18.47
CA CYS A 101 -6.17 4.80 -18.29
C CYS A 101 -4.91 5.21 -17.52
N VAL A 102 -4.57 6.49 -17.64
CA VAL A 102 -3.53 7.18 -16.88
C VAL A 102 -4.14 7.79 -15.63
N ILE A 103 -3.56 7.49 -14.46
CA ILE A 103 -3.92 8.12 -13.19
C ILE A 103 -3.27 9.51 -13.15
N PRO A 104 -4.01 10.59 -12.83
CA PRO A 104 -3.45 11.93 -12.80
C PRO A 104 -2.40 12.08 -11.70
N ASP A 105 -1.28 12.75 -11.97
CA ASP A 105 -0.21 13.00 -10.99
C ASP A 105 -0.63 14.08 -9.97
N LEU A 106 -1.47 13.70 -9.00
CA LEU A 106 -1.88 14.55 -7.89
C LEU A 106 -0.95 14.34 -6.68
N ARG A 107 -0.34 15.43 -6.22
CA ARG A 107 0.57 15.43 -5.07
C ARG A 107 -0.18 15.12 -3.77
N ILE A 108 0.28 14.09 -3.06
CA ILE A 108 -0.12 13.78 -1.70
C ILE A 108 0.70 14.62 -0.72
N ASP A 109 1.99 14.81 -0.95
CA ASP A 109 2.82 15.73 -0.18
C ASP A 109 3.99 16.27 -1.03
N ALA A 110 5.02 16.80 -0.38
CA ALA A 110 6.18 17.37 -1.06
C ALA A 110 6.99 16.32 -1.86
N THR A 111 6.86 15.04 -1.51
CA THR A 111 7.68 13.94 -2.02
C THR A 111 6.88 12.83 -2.68
N THR A 112 5.59 12.72 -2.39
CA THR A 112 4.74 11.62 -2.84
C THR A 112 3.53 12.13 -3.61
N SER A 113 3.17 11.44 -4.67
CA SER A 113 1.94 11.64 -5.42
C SER A 113 1.09 10.37 -5.47
N ILE A 114 -0.13 10.52 -5.97
CA ILE A 114 -1.05 9.40 -6.10
C ILE A 114 -0.53 8.31 -7.05
N THR A 115 0.33 8.65 -8.01
CA THR A 115 0.94 7.67 -8.92
C THR A 115 2.00 6.81 -8.22
N ASP A 116 2.49 7.25 -7.06
CA ASP A 116 3.39 6.46 -6.22
C ASP A 116 2.63 5.43 -5.36
N LEU A 117 1.29 5.53 -5.29
CA LEU A 117 0.46 4.53 -4.62
C LEU A 117 0.25 3.32 -5.53
N HIS A 118 0.29 2.13 -4.94
CA HIS A 118 -0.06 0.91 -5.66
C HIS A 118 -1.54 0.94 -6.05
N TYR A 119 -1.83 0.74 -7.34
CA TYR A 119 -3.20 0.67 -7.86
C TYR A 119 -3.59 -0.77 -8.23
N ILE A 120 -4.88 -1.03 -8.36
CA ILE A 120 -5.42 -2.34 -8.74
C ILE A 120 -6.19 -2.21 -10.05
N ASP A 121 -5.84 -3.02 -11.04
CA ASP A 121 -6.59 -3.11 -12.29
C ASP A 121 -7.72 -4.14 -12.13
N LEU A 122 -8.97 -3.69 -12.25
CA LEU A 122 -10.16 -4.56 -12.29
C LEU A 122 -10.50 -5.04 -13.71
N PHE A 123 -9.56 -4.83 -14.63
CA PHE A 123 -9.54 -5.33 -16.00
C PHE A 123 -8.19 -6.02 -16.25
N PRO A 124 -8.11 -6.90 -17.26
CA PRO A 124 -9.21 -7.40 -18.09
C PRO A 124 -10.15 -8.37 -17.32
N PRO A 125 -11.35 -8.72 -17.85
CA PRO A 125 -12.37 -9.47 -17.11
C PRO A 125 -11.89 -10.80 -16.52
N GLU A 126 -10.95 -11.48 -17.18
CA GLU A 126 -10.35 -12.73 -16.73
C GLU A 126 -9.55 -12.59 -15.43
N SER A 127 -8.97 -11.42 -15.15
CA SER A 127 -8.21 -11.15 -13.93
C SER A 127 -9.06 -10.51 -12.83
N ARG A 128 -10.26 -10.03 -13.16
CA ARG A 128 -11.17 -9.31 -12.25
C ARG A 128 -11.42 -10.03 -10.92
N PRO A 129 -11.66 -11.36 -10.86
CA PRO A 129 -11.85 -12.05 -9.57
C PRO A 129 -10.62 -11.97 -8.65
N ASN A 130 -9.43 -12.11 -9.21
CA ASN A 130 -8.17 -12.05 -8.47
C ASN A 130 -7.85 -10.62 -8.02
N SER A 131 -8.12 -9.64 -8.88
CA SER A 131 -7.96 -8.21 -8.57
C SER A 131 -8.98 -7.73 -7.54
N MET A 132 -10.23 -8.19 -7.61
CA MET A 132 -11.23 -7.91 -6.58
C MET A 132 -10.82 -8.49 -5.22
N SER A 133 -10.22 -9.67 -5.22
CA SER A 133 -9.64 -10.24 -4.00
C SER A 133 -8.47 -9.40 -3.47
N LYS A 134 -7.65 -8.77 -4.33
CA LYS A 134 -6.64 -7.77 -3.91
C LYS A 134 -7.31 -6.59 -3.21
N LEU A 135 -8.35 -6.03 -3.83
CA LEU A 135 -9.08 -4.86 -3.30
C LEU A 135 -9.68 -5.18 -1.92
N VAL A 136 -10.31 -6.33 -1.77
CA VAL A 136 -10.87 -6.80 -0.50
C VAL A 136 -9.79 -6.92 0.58
N SER A 137 -8.63 -7.51 0.26
CA SER A 137 -7.51 -7.57 1.19
C SER A 137 -7.02 -6.17 1.60
N SER A 138 -6.89 -5.24 0.65
CA SER A 138 -6.51 -3.84 0.94
C SER A 138 -7.53 -3.14 1.84
N LEU A 139 -8.82 -3.39 1.64
CA LEU A 139 -9.89 -2.83 2.47
C LEU A 139 -9.89 -3.41 3.89
N HIS A 140 -9.71 -4.73 4.04
CA HIS A 140 -9.55 -5.32 5.37
C HIS A 140 -8.37 -4.74 6.15
N ALA A 141 -7.24 -4.53 5.47
CA ALA A 141 -6.07 -3.87 6.05
C ALA A 141 -6.37 -2.43 6.47
N ALA A 142 -7.03 -1.65 5.62
CA ALA A 142 -7.46 -0.28 5.93
C ALA A 142 -8.43 -0.20 7.12
N LEU A 143 -9.31 -1.20 7.25
CA LEU A 143 -10.34 -1.30 8.28
C LEU A 143 -9.85 -1.93 9.60
N GLY A 144 -8.64 -2.50 9.63
CA GLY A 144 -8.07 -3.15 10.81
C GLY A 144 -8.79 -4.44 11.24
N ARG A 145 -9.50 -5.12 10.32
CA ARG A 145 -10.19 -6.40 10.61
C ARG A 145 -9.21 -7.57 10.42
N LYS A 146 -8.95 -8.35 11.47
CA LYS A 146 -8.27 -9.66 11.37
C LYS A 146 -9.26 -10.69 10.81
N ASN A 147 -8.85 -11.49 9.81
CA ASN A 147 -9.67 -12.57 9.27
C ASN A 147 -9.85 -13.68 10.31
N SER A 148 -11.08 -13.88 10.79
CA SER A 148 -11.44 -14.98 11.67
C SER A 148 -12.10 -16.10 10.86
N THR A 149 -11.33 -17.10 10.41
CA THR A 149 -11.78 -18.49 10.17
C THR A 149 -10.58 -19.38 9.77
N GLU A 150 -10.17 -20.27 10.67
CA GLU A 150 -9.36 -21.46 10.38
C GLU A 150 -10.29 -22.67 10.19
N SER A 151 -10.06 -23.51 9.16
CA SER A 151 -9.57 -24.90 9.34
C SER A 151 -9.81 -25.81 8.11
N SER A 152 -8.73 -26.52 7.75
CA SER A 152 -8.62 -27.84 7.08
C SER A 152 -8.64 -27.97 5.54
N GLY A 153 -7.47 -28.32 4.98
CA GLY A 153 -7.38 -29.37 3.93
C GLY A 153 -6.55 -29.09 2.66
N ASN A 154 -5.28 -29.49 2.69
CA ASN A 154 -4.39 -29.96 1.59
C ASN A 154 -3.92 -29.07 0.41
N VAL A 155 -2.68 -29.40 0.01
CA VAL A 155 -1.70 -28.76 -0.90
C VAL A 155 -1.99 -28.99 -2.39
N GLU A 156 -1.79 -27.97 -3.24
CA GLU A 156 -1.19 -28.07 -4.60
C GLU A 156 -0.87 -26.68 -5.22
N GLN A 157 0.03 -26.64 -6.20
CA GLN A 157 1.07 -25.63 -6.48
C GLN A 157 0.72 -24.38 -7.35
N SER A 158 1.47 -23.28 -7.09
CA SER A 158 1.89 -22.03 -7.80
C SER A 158 1.49 -21.76 -9.28
N PRO A 159 1.42 -20.50 -9.83
CA PRO A 159 2.47 -19.45 -9.71
C PRO A 159 2.14 -17.92 -9.80
N ALA A 160 3.07 -17.13 -9.26
CA ALA A 160 3.59 -15.78 -9.61
C ALA A 160 2.67 -14.53 -9.72
N GLY A 161 2.95 -13.50 -8.88
CA GLY A 161 2.75 -12.08 -9.26
C GLY A 161 2.17 -11.06 -8.26
N ARG A 162 2.39 -11.16 -6.94
CA ARG A 162 2.09 -10.06 -5.97
C ARG A 162 3.30 -9.85 -5.04
N PRO A 163 3.74 -8.60 -4.75
CA PRO A 163 4.49 -8.34 -3.53
C PRO A 163 3.51 -8.39 -2.34
N TYR A 164 3.72 -9.35 -1.44
CA TYR A 164 2.92 -9.58 -0.22
C TYR A 164 3.55 -8.87 0.99
N ARG A 165 2.74 -8.53 2.01
CA ARG A 165 3.23 -8.28 3.38
C ARG A 165 2.52 -9.20 4.39
N VAL A 166 3.31 -9.57 5.39
CA VAL A 166 3.23 -10.76 6.25
C VAL A 166 2.01 -10.84 7.17
N GLY A 167 1.46 -12.05 7.27
CA GLY A 167 0.66 -12.54 8.39
C GLY A 167 0.63 -14.07 8.38
N GLU A 168 1.28 -14.67 9.39
CA GLU A 168 1.16 -16.05 9.89
C GLU A 168 1.14 -17.20 8.85
N ASP A 169 2.28 -17.91 8.78
CA ASP A 169 2.44 -19.27 8.24
C ASP A 169 1.91 -19.56 6.83
N ASN A 170 2.04 -18.61 5.91
CA ASN A 170 2.04 -18.91 4.48
C ASN A 170 3.32 -18.42 3.81
N LEU A 171 4.00 -19.34 3.12
CA LEU A 171 5.20 -19.06 2.34
C LEU A 171 4.89 -17.97 1.31
N ILE A 172 5.56 -16.83 1.47
CA ILE A 172 5.55 -15.76 0.48
C ILE A 172 6.52 -16.19 -0.63
N ASP A 173 6.01 -16.40 -1.84
CA ASP A 173 6.75 -16.84 -3.04
C ASP A 173 7.66 -15.73 -3.63
N ASP A 174 8.07 -14.75 -2.82
CA ASP A 174 8.90 -13.62 -3.22
C ASP A 174 10.36 -13.89 -2.88
N ALA A 175 11.25 -13.73 -3.84
CA ALA A 175 12.65 -14.10 -3.68
C ALA A 175 13.49 -13.08 -2.87
N THR A 176 12.92 -11.97 -2.41
CA THR A 176 13.64 -10.91 -1.70
C THR A 176 12.80 -10.21 -0.62
N THR A 177 13.46 -9.65 0.39
CA THR A 177 12.85 -8.92 1.51
C THR A 177 13.56 -7.58 1.72
N ASN A 178 12.79 -6.49 1.77
CA ASN A 178 13.21 -5.19 2.25
C ASN A 178 12.71 -4.99 3.69
N ILE A 179 13.61 -4.59 4.59
CA ILE A 179 13.34 -4.45 6.01
C ILE A 179 13.70 -3.04 6.43
N VAL A 180 12.72 -2.29 6.92
CA VAL A 180 12.99 -1.01 7.57
C VAL A 180 13.13 -1.27 9.06
N VAL A 181 14.27 -0.88 9.62
CA VAL A 181 14.58 -1.03 11.04
C VAL A 181 14.92 0.31 11.67
N ARG A 182 14.74 0.41 12.99
CA ARG A 182 15.13 1.55 13.79
C ARG A 182 16.00 1.10 14.95
N GLY A 183 17.14 1.73 15.12
CA GLY A 183 18.11 1.42 16.18
C GLY A 183 19.33 2.32 16.08
N ASP A 184 20.28 2.19 17.00
CA ASP A 184 21.60 2.78 16.80
C ASP A 184 22.44 1.95 15.81
N ALA A 185 23.51 2.55 15.30
CA ALA A 185 24.33 1.95 14.25
C ALA A 185 24.99 0.61 14.67
N ASN A 186 25.33 0.44 15.96
CA ASN A 186 25.94 -0.79 16.44
C ASN A 186 24.90 -1.91 16.54
N ALA A 187 23.74 -1.62 17.12
CA ALA A 187 22.62 -2.55 17.19
C ALA A 187 22.17 -3.03 15.80
N VAL A 188 22.13 -2.11 14.82
CA VAL A 188 21.80 -2.45 13.43
C VAL A 188 22.90 -3.27 12.76
N ALA A 189 24.18 -3.00 13.04
CA ALA A 189 25.28 -3.81 12.54
C ALA A 189 25.24 -5.26 13.08
N ASP A 190 24.94 -5.42 14.37
CA ASP A 190 24.77 -6.73 15.01
C ASP A 190 23.57 -7.48 14.41
N PHE A 191 22.46 -6.78 14.18
CA PHE A 191 21.28 -7.33 13.52
C PHE A 191 21.59 -7.81 12.10
N VAL A 192 22.35 -7.04 11.32
CA VAL A 192 22.80 -7.42 9.97
C VAL A 192 23.71 -8.64 10.02
N ALA A 193 24.66 -8.70 10.95
CA ALA A 193 25.57 -9.84 11.12
C ALA A 193 24.81 -11.13 11.46
N LEU A 194 23.85 -11.05 12.37
CA LEU A 194 23.02 -12.17 12.76
C LEU A 194 22.08 -12.61 11.64
N LEU A 195 21.53 -11.66 10.89
CA LEU A 195 20.68 -11.94 9.72
C LEU A 195 21.47 -12.62 8.60
N ASN A 196 22.71 -12.20 8.35
CA ASN A 196 23.63 -12.89 7.43
C ASN A 196 23.90 -14.32 7.87
N ALA A 197 24.22 -14.53 9.15
CA ALA A 197 24.50 -15.86 9.70
C ALA A 197 23.29 -16.80 9.63
N THR A 198 22.10 -16.26 9.88
CA THR A 198 20.84 -17.03 9.89
C THR A 198 20.38 -17.41 8.48
N THR A 199 20.58 -16.52 7.51
CA THR A 199 20.04 -16.71 6.15
C THR A 199 21.05 -17.29 5.17
N GLY A 200 22.35 -17.18 5.45
CA GLY A 200 23.42 -17.51 4.50
C GLY A 200 23.46 -16.60 3.26
N VAL A 201 22.63 -15.55 3.23
CA VAL A 201 22.50 -14.60 2.11
C VAL A 201 23.03 -13.24 2.57
N PRO A 202 23.93 -12.62 1.79
CA PRO A 202 24.45 -11.30 2.14
C PRO A 202 23.32 -10.26 2.13
N VAL A 203 23.11 -9.65 3.29
CA VAL A 203 22.31 -8.45 3.48
C VAL A 203 23.08 -7.29 2.87
N ARG A 204 22.45 -6.58 1.92
CA ARG A 204 23.06 -5.37 1.37
C ARG A 204 23.12 -4.30 2.47
N PRO A 205 24.26 -3.58 2.57
CA PRO A 205 24.55 -2.78 3.74
C PRO A 205 23.48 -1.73 4.03
N PRO A 206 23.23 -1.48 5.32
CA PRO A 206 22.17 -0.60 5.77
C PRO A 206 22.24 0.78 5.13
N TYR A 207 21.17 1.12 4.44
CA TYR A 207 20.93 2.46 3.96
C TYR A 207 20.48 3.32 5.13
N ASP A 208 21.44 4.03 5.73
CA ASP A 208 21.18 4.96 6.84
C ASP A 208 20.48 6.23 6.31
N HIS A 209 19.29 6.49 6.84
CA HIS A 209 18.51 7.70 6.54
C HIS A 209 18.97 8.92 7.33
N GLY A 210 19.86 8.74 8.31
CA GLY A 210 20.47 9.76 9.15
C GLY A 210 19.60 10.21 10.32
N ASP A 211 18.60 9.41 10.70
CA ASP A 211 17.65 9.65 11.80
C ASP A 211 17.46 8.41 12.72
N GLY A 212 18.38 7.44 12.61
CA GLY A 212 18.30 6.15 13.29
C GLY A 212 17.40 5.13 12.59
N THR A 213 16.88 5.46 11.40
CA THR A 213 16.18 4.52 10.52
C THR A 213 17.14 3.97 9.47
N PHE A 214 17.11 2.65 9.29
CA PHE A 214 17.92 1.95 8.32
C PHE A 214 17.06 1.06 7.45
N GLU A 215 17.44 0.94 6.20
CA GLU A 215 16.78 0.08 5.23
C GLU A 215 17.74 -1.03 4.80
N LEU A 216 17.32 -2.28 5.01
CA LEU A 216 18.11 -3.49 4.81
C LEU A 216 17.47 -4.32 3.71
N MET A 217 18.29 -4.81 2.79
CA MET A 217 17.79 -5.60 1.67
C MET A 217 18.42 -6.98 1.67
N VAL A 218 17.58 -8.02 1.62
CA VAL A 218 18.01 -9.41 1.64
C VAL A 218 17.41 -10.14 0.45
N ALA A 219 18.25 -10.83 -0.33
CA ALA A 219 17.80 -11.57 -1.51
C ALA A 219 17.20 -12.95 -1.18
N THR A 220 16.43 -13.03 -0.09
CA THR A 220 15.66 -14.20 0.33
C THR A 220 14.38 -13.77 1.07
N PRO A 221 13.27 -14.52 0.99
CA PRO A 221 12.08 -14.28 1.82
C PRO A 221 12.38 -14.49 3.31
N LEU A 222 11.90 -13.57 4.14
CA LEU A 222 12.02 -13.62 5.59
C LEU A 222 10.67 -13.37 6.26
N SER A 223 10.27 -14.26 7.16
CA SER A 223 9.02 -14.08 7.91
C SER A 223 9.16 -13.00 9.01
N SER A 224 8.04 -12.39 9.38
CA SER A 224 7.98 -11.51 10.55
C SER A 224 8.42 -12.22 11.81
N ARG A 225 8.12 -13.52 11.98
CA ARG A 225 8.53 -14.30 13.15
C ARG A 225 10.06 -14.42 13.26
N GLN A 226 10.73 -14.71 12.15
CA GLN A 226 12.20 -14.74 12.10
C GLN A 226 12.78 -13.36 12.44
N LEU A 227 12.24 -12.30 11.83
CA LEU A 227 12.75 -10.94 12.04
C LEU A 227 12.49 -10.42 13.45
N SER A 228 11.33 -10.72 14.05
CA SER A 228 11.03 -10.37 15.44
C SER A 228 12.04 -10.98 16.40
N HIS A 229 12.33 -12.28 16.27
CA HIS A 229 13.30 -12.96 17.14
C HIS A 229 14.71 -12.37 17.04
N LEU A 230 15.17 -12.09 15.81
CA LEU A 230 16.47 -11.46 15.57
C LEU A 230 16.51 -10.02 16.11
N SER A 231 15.41 -9.28 15.97
CA SER A 231 15.34 -7.87 16.37
C SER A 231 15.38 -7.69 17.88
N GLU A 232 14.74 -8.59 18.63
CA GLU A 232 14.78 -8.62 20.09
C GLU A 232 16.19 -8.90 20.62
N GLN A 233 16.93 -9.81 19.97
CA GLN A 233 18.30 -10.15 20.36
C GLN A 233 19.29 -9.00 20.15
N CYS A 234 19.07 -8.18 19.13
CA CYS A 234 19.96 -7.08 18.78
C CYS A 234 19.52 -5.71 19.30
N GLY A 235 18.35 -5.62 19.97
CA GLY A 235 17.83 -4.34 20.46
C GLY A 235 17.37 -3.38 19.35
N VAL A 236 16.95 -3.93 18.21
CA VAL A 236 16.51 -3.18 17.03
C VAL A 236 15.00 -3.29 16.89
N GLN A 237 14.34 -2.23 16.42
CA GLN A 237 12.91 -2.26 16.13
C GLN A 237 12.65 -2.42 14.64
N VAL A 238 12.01 -3.51 14.22
CA VAL A 238 11.51 -3.65 12.85
C VAL A 238 10.28 -2.77 12.68
N LYS A 239 10.31 -1.88 11.67
CA LYS A 239 9.23 -0.95 11.34
C LYS A 239 8.36 -1.44 10.21
N SER A 240 8.96 -2.10 9.22
CA SER A 240 8.22 -2.62 8.07
C SER A 240 9.04 -3.73 7.36
N ILE A 241 8.35 -4.69 6.73
CA ILE A 241 8.95 -5.84 6.03
C ILE A 241 8.26 -6.03 4.67
N ASP A 242 8.81 -5.49 3.58
CA ASP A 242 8.24 -5.59 2.23
C ASP A 242 8.86 -6.80 1.54
N HIS A 243 8.04 -7.59 0.85
CA HIS A 243 8.56 -8.56 -0.10
C HIS A 243 8.49 -7.99 -1.50
N LEU A 244 9.59 -8.14 -2.24
CA LEU A 244 9.73 -7.57 -3.58
C LEU A 244 10.08 -8.68 -4.58
N PRO A 245 9.54 -8.64 -5.81
CA PRO A 245 9.98 -9.52 -6.88
C PRO A 245 11.47 -9.33 -7.16
N ARG A 246 12.17 -10.43 -7.48
CA ARG A 246 13.62 -10.41 -7.74
C ARG A 246 14.03 -9.40 -8.81
N ASP A 247 13.23 -9.25 -9.85
CA ASP A 247 13.51 -8.38 -10.99
C ASP A 247 13.47 -6.87 -10.61
N PHE A 248 12.80 -6.53 -9.51
CA PHE A 248 12.74 -5.17 -8.97
C PHE A 248 13.84 -4.89 -7.93
N PHE A 249 14.46 -5.94 -7.37
CA PHE A 249 15.43 -5.84 -6.29
C PHE A 249 16.65 -5.00 -6.67
N GLU A 250 17.25 -5.25 -7.83
CA GLU A 250 18.45 -4.55 -8.29
C GLU A 250 18.16 -3.07 -8.60
N LYS A 251 17.06 -2.80 -9.29
CA LYS A 251 16.63 -1.43 -9.63
C LYS A 251 16.31 -0.63 -8.37
N PHE A 252 15.54 -1.21 -7.45
CA PHE A 252 15.20 -0.55 -6.19
C PHE A 252 16.44 -0.26 -5.34
N THR A 253 17.35 -1.23 -5.20
CA THR A 253 18.61 -1.03 -4.47
C THR A 253 19.42 0.12 -5.06
N TYR A 254 19.51 0.18 -6.40
CA TYR A 254 20.23 1.23 -7.11
C TYR A 254 19.60 2.61 -6.87
N ASP A 255 18.29 2.72 -7.08
CA ASP A 255 17.52 3.97 -6.95
C ASP A 255 17.60 4.51 -5.50
N LEU A 256 17.45 3.64 -4.50
CA LEU A 256 17.57 3.99 -3.08
C LEU A 256 18.99 4.51 -2.74
N GLY A 257 20.02 3.84 -3.25
CA GLY A 257 21.40 4.28 -3.08
C GLY A 257 21.68 5.65 -3.71
N VAL A 258 21.11 5.93 -4.89
CA VAL A 258 21.21 7.25 -5.54
C VAL A 258 20.53 8.33 -4.70
N TYR A 259 19.30 8.06 -4.24
CA TYR A 259 18.53 8.98 -3.42
C TYR A 259 19.27 9.39 -2.14
N LEU A 260 19.78 8.43 -1.38
CA LEU A 260 20.44 8.70 -0.10
C LEU A 260 21.78 9.43 -0.26
N ARG A 261 22.54 9.13 -1.31
CA ARG A 261 23.73 9.92 -1.65
C ARG A 261 23.38 11.37 -1.94
N SER A 262 22.29 11.62 -2.66
CA SER A 262 21.82 12.99 -2.95
C SER A 262 21.36 13.73 -1.68
N LYS A 263 20.66 13.04 -0.77
CA LYS A 263 20.17 13.58 0.51
C LYS A 263 21.33 13.94 1.45
N ASN A 264 22.32 13.05 1.54
CA ASN A 264 23.52 13.28 2.35
C ASN A 264 24.44 14.36 1.78
N ALA A 265 24.47 14.53 0.45
CA ALA A 265 25.18 15.64 -0.20
C ALA A 265 24.53 17.00 0.12
N LYS A 266 23.19 17.09 0.11
CA LYS A 266 22.44 18.30 0.49
C LYS A 266 22.61 18.64 1.98
N LYS A 267 22.54 17.66 2.89
CA LYS A 267 22.83 17.87 4.32
C LYS A 267 24.25 18.41 4.57
N LYS A 268 25.24 18.04 3.75
CA LYS A 268 26.62 18.56 3.85
C LYS A 268 26.80 19.95 3.21
N SER A 269 25.97 20.35 2.25
CA SER A 269 25.98 21.71 1.69
C SER A 269 25.28 22.72 2.57
N ASP A 270 24.20 22.31 3.25
CA ASP A 270 23.39 23.17 4.11
C ASP A 270 23.93 23.29 5.55
N GLY A 271 24.95 22.49 5.88
CA GLY A 271 25.64 22.49 7.18
C GLY A 271 27.01 23.17 7.17
N LYS A 272 27.28 24.06 6.20
CA LYS A 272 28.53 24.83 6.10
C LYS A 272 28.30 26.32 6.30
#